data_AF-W4LDZ3-F1
#
_entry.id   AF-W4LDZ3-F1
#
_cell.length_a   1.000
_cell.length_b   1.000
_cell.length_c   1.000
_cell.angle_alpha   90.00
_cell.angle_beta   90.00
_cell.angle_gamma   90.00
#
_symmetry.space_group_name_H-M   'P 1'
#
loop_
_entity.id
_entity.type
_entity.pdbx_description
1 polymer ?
#
loop_
_entity_poly.entity_id
_entity_poly.type
_entity_poly.pdbx_seq_one_letter_code
_entity_poly.pdbx_strand_id
1 'polypeptide(L)'
;MNPFAPRTYGSLERVTDRVYIFRNIVNSAVIIGDDAIAVVDTQVNEALAERLVRAIAALPDHGHKPIHHAINTHYHWDHTGGNYVFKRMGAEIISSAQTKAFIEERTPRQKAFLLSRGFELGRDPYQADRTLDEPTDLDLGNQRLHLQQLGSAETDDALTIHVPQEGCVMAGDTVMTGSFPILGQPVMNEGLMGTSAWLETLARLEALNPDHILPGHGPVAYEAELDLLKRIQRYFLDEVAARVAKGLSLPALLDDLEAQLPDWMTSIPVTWGTPRYAILRVYRGLVDDEELGWQHVKPSAIPAADVAAAEAACAGLTALSEFRAAASELEEGGDLGTAIAIARRATEVLALEPAAWVGLADVLVRGSRQVASVLEKGDFFIEAQQALHHALSLAPEDVNAHVALGQFMIMRAYRNGDDPAEGMAHLQRAVEVLATPAQGPQRALLAQAHFYIGMGHRTNGDESRAHACFEAALGVLPGFEPARLAQQA
;
A
#
# COMPACT_ATOMS: atom_id res chain seq x y z
N MET A 1 -18.76 12.46 7.00
CA MET A 1 -17.46 13.01 6.57
C MET A 1 -17.19 12.53 5.15
N ASN A 2 -16.77 13.39 4.21
CA ASN A 2 -16.56 13.01 2.80
C ASN A 2 -15.33 12.09 2.66
N PRO A 3 -15.47 10.83 2.21
CA PRO A 3 -14.35 9.89 2.07
C PRO A 3 -13.34 10.28 0.97
N PHE A 4 -13.69 11.25 0.13
CA PHE A 4 -12.84 11.79 -0.95
C PHE A 4 -12.31 13.21 -0.67
N ALA A 5 -12.49 13.72 0.55
CA ALA A 5 -11.77 14.93 0.93
C ALA A 5 -10.25 14.66 0.82
N PRO A 6 -9.46 15.52 0.14
CA PRO A 6 -8.02 15.38 0.09
C PRO A 6 -7.49 15.29 1.51
N ARG A 7 -6.95 14.13 1.89
CA ARG A 7 -6.21 13.99 3.14
C ARG A 7 -4.81 14.51 2.87
N THR A 8 -4.33 15.44 3.69
CA THR A 8 -2.93 15.85 3.69
C THR A 8 -2.09 14.70 4.24
N TYR A 9 -1.71 13.79 3.36
CA TYR A 9 -0.69 12.80 3.66
C TYR A 9 0.69 13.48 3.68
N GLY A 10 1.56 13.04 4.57
CA GLY A 10 2.91 13.59 4.69
C GLY A 10 3.01 14.87 5.51
N SER A 11 2.06 15.13 6.42
CA SER A 11 2.14 16.18 7.45
C SER A 11 1.97 15.60 8.85
N LEU A 12 2.56 16.26 9.85
CA LEU A 12 2.36 15.95 11.27
C LEU A 12 1.06 16.58 11.76
N GLU A 13 0.16 15.75 12.28
CA GLU A 13 -1.05 16.17 12.99
C GLU A 13 -0.78 16.12 14.49
N ARG A 14 -1.06 17.22 15.20
CA ARG A 14 -0.92 17.29 16.66
C ARG A 14 -2.06 16.49 17.31
N VAL A 15 -1.72 15.52 18.16
CA VAL A 15 -2.69 14.73 18.93
C VAL A 15 -2.86 15.34 20.31
N THR A 16 -1.74 15.62 20.98
CA THR A 16 -1.69 16.24 22.31
C THR A 16 -0.62 17.33 22.33
N ASP A 17 -0.26 17.84 23.52
CA ASP A 17 0.75 18.89 23.59
C ASP A 17 2.12 18.43 23.12
N ARG A 18 2.48 17.17 23.41
CA ARG A 18 3.79 16.60 23.11
C ARG A 18 3.77 15.39 22.17
N VAL A 19 2.61 14.97 21.69
CA VAL A 19 2.47 13.82 20.77
C VAL A 19 1.87 14.26 19.44
N TYR A 20 2.51 13.81 18.37
CA TYR A 20 2.09 14.04 16.99
C TYR A 20 1.99 12.70 16.24
N ILE A 21 1.09 12.64 15.26
CA ILE A 21 0.98 11.52 14.32
C ILE A 21 1.30 12.01 12.91
N PHE A 22 2.22 11.32 12.24
CA PHE A 22 2.54 11.52 10.83
C PHE A 22 1.82 10.47 10.02
N ARG A 23 0.85 10.89 9.20
CA ARG A 23 0.00 9.96 8.46
C ARG A 23 0.46 9.82 7.02
N ASN A 24 0.70 8.59 6.62
CA ASN A 24 1.03 8.20 5.25
C ASN A 24 0.38 6.82 4.97
N ILE A 25 0.99 6.00 4.12
CA ILE A 25 0.66 4.57 4.02
C ILE A 25 0.76 3.94 5.41
N VAL A 26 1.90 4.13 6.09
CA VAL A 26 2.12 3.81 7.52
C VAL A 26 2.11 5.09 8.34
N ASN A 27 1.63 5.00 9.57
CA ASN A 27 1.73 6.06 10.56
C ASN A 27 3.04 5.97 11.33
N SER A 28 3.66 7.13 11.57
CA SER A 28 4.69 7.27 12.60
C SER A 28 4.19 8.18 13.71
N ALA A 29 4.54 7.89 14.97
CA ALA A 29 4.31 8.82 16.07
C ALA A 29 5.58 9.58 16.42
N VAL A 30 5.44 10.83 16.84
CA VAL A 30 6.53 11.68 17.31
C VAL A 30 6.20 12.18 18.71
N ILE A 31 7.07 11.88 19.67
CA ILE A 31 6.90 12.23 21.09
C ILE A 31 8.03 13.18 21.48
N ILE A 32 7.68 14.34 22.04
CA ILE A 32 8.62 15.42 22.38
C ILE A 32 8.76 15.55 23.90
N GLY A 33 9.93 15.15 24.42
CA GLY A 33 10.34 15.50 25.77
C GLY A 33 11.07 16.84 25.83
N ASP A 34 11.57 17.19 27.01
CA ASP A 34 12.37 18.42 27.21
C ASP A 34 13.79 18.28 26.67
N ASP A 35 14.36 17.08 26.72
CA ASP A 35 15.74 16.79 26.35
C ASP A 35 15.86 16.16 24.96
N ALA A 36 14.87 15.37 24.53
CA ALA A 36 14.94 14.59 23.30
C ALA A 36 13.58 14.32 22.64
N ILE A 37 13.62 13.82 21.41
CA ILE A 37 12.47 13.34 20.64
C ILE A 37 12.60 11.82 20.44
N ALA A 38 11.47 11.11 20.55
CA ALA A 38 11.33 9.74 20.09
C ALA A 38 10.41 9.66 18.88
N VAL A 39 10.76 8.82 17.92
CA VAL A 39 9.92 8.45 16.78
C VAL A 39 9.51 7.00 16.93
N VAL A 40 8.23 6.70 16.78
CA VAL A 40 7.70 5.34 16.73
C VAL A 40 7.37 5.00 15.28
N ASP A 41 7.97 3.93 14.77
CA ASP A 41 7.99 3.47 13.38
C ASP A 41 8.59 4.47 12.38
N THR A 42 9.33 3.98 11.39
CA THR A 42 10.23 4.79 10.58
C THR A 42 9.82 4.93 9.12
N GLN A 43 8.58 4.57 8.78
CA GLN A 43 8.04 4.57 7.40
C GLN A 43 8.69 3.52 6.50
N VAL A 44 8.11 3.34 5.30
CA VAL A 44 8.38 2.20 4.41
C VAL A 44 9.70 2.25 3.64
N ASN A 45 10.28 3.44 3.47
CA ASN A 45 11.53 3.60 2.75
C ASN A 45 12.27 4.89 3.16
N GLU A 46 13.48 5.06 2.64
CA GLU A 46 14.34 6.22 2.94
C GLU A 46 13.66 7.55 2.57
N ALA A 47 13.01 7.65 1.41
CA ALA A 47 12.38 8.88 0.95
C ALA A 47 11.24 9.34 1.88
N LEU A 48 10.39 8.43 2.34
CA LEU A 48 9.33 8.76 3.30
C LEU A 48 9.86 9.05 4.70
N ALA A 49 10.90 8.35 5.14
CA ALA A 49 11.57 8.64 6.41
C ALA A 49 12.21 10.04 6.40
N GLU A 50 12.84 10.44 5.30
CA GLU A 50 13.38 11.79 5.14
C GLU A 50 12.28 12.86 5.12
N ARG A 51 11.10 12.57 4.55
CA ARG A 51 9.93 13.48 4.62
C ARG A 51 9.46 13.65 6.06
N LEU A 52 9.39 12.56 6.83
CA LEU A 52 9.08 12.62 8.26
C LEU A 52 10.10 13.45 9.03
N VAL A 53 11.40 13.24 8.81
CA VAL A 53 12.47 14.03 9.45
C VAL A 53 12.32 15.52 9.12
N ARG A 54 12.04 15.88 7.86
CA ARG A 54 11.79 17.28 7.48
C ARG A 54 10.56 17.85 8.18
N ALA A 55 9.49 17.07 8.32
CA ALA A 55 8.30 17.49 9.04
C ALA A 55 8.58 17.71 10.53
N ILE A 56 9.35 16.82 11.18
CA ILE A 56 9.77 16.95 12.58
C ILE A 56 10.59 18.23 12.78
N ALA A 57 11.57 18.48 11.89
CA ALA A 57 12.42 19.66 11.96
C ALA A 57 11.65 20.99 11.78
N ALA A 58 10.49 20.94 11.12
CA ALA A 58 9.61 22.10 10.91
C ALA A 58 8.63 22.34 12.07
N LEU A 59 8.56 21.45 13.07
CA LEU A 59 7.68 21.66 14.23
C LEU A 59 8.14 22.87 15.05
N PRO A 60 7.21 23.73 15.49
CA PRO A 60 7.54 24.86 16.36
C PRO A 60 8.16 24.40 17.69
N ASP A 61 7.69 23.26 18.21
CA ASP A 61 8.09 22.73 19.52
C ASP A 61 9.33 21.82 19.45
N HIS A 62 9.90 21.63 18.25
CA HIS A 62 11.14 20.87 18.06
C HIS A 62 12.26 21.41 18.96
N GLY A 63 12.45 22.73 18.99
CA GLY A 63 13.40 23.39 19.91
C GLY A 63 14.85 22.90 19.81
N HIS A 64 15.27 22.43 18.63
CA HIS A 64 16.59 21.82 18.37
C HIS A 64 16.91 20.55 19.18
N LYS A 65 15.88 19.89 19.73
CA LYS A 65 16.05 18.62 20.44
C LYS A 65 16.50 17.53 19.47
N PRO A 66 17.49 16.69 19.85
CA PRO A 66 17.89 15.56 19.02
C PRO A 66 16.81 14.48 19.00
N ILE A 67 16.68 13.78 17.88
CA ILE A 67 15.93 12.53 17.81
C ILE A 67 16.84 11.44 18.39
N HIS A 68 16.63 11.07 19.65
CA HIS A 68 17.46 10.06 20.34
C HIS A 68 17.02 8.64 20.03
N HIS A 69 15.72 8.42 19.84
CA HIS A 69 15.17 7.07 19.73
C HIS A 69 14.30 6.95 18.49
N ALA A 70 14.53 5.89 17.72
CA ALA A 70 13.55 5.38 16.77
C ALA A 70 13.12 3.98 17.24
N ILE A 71 11.85 3.83 17.58
CA ILE A 71 11.29 2.64 18.22
C ILE A 71 10.42 1.92 17.20
N ASN A 72 10.74 0.68 16.84
CA ASN A 72 9.90 -0.13 15.97
C ASN A 72 8.86 -0.89 16.79
N THR A 73 7.60 -0.78 16.37
CA THR A 73 6.48 -1.51 16.99
C THR A 73 6.52 -2.98 16.64
N HIS A 74 6.88 -3.34 15.42
CA HIS A 74 6.98 -4.72 14.96
C HIS A 74 7.83 -4.84 13.69
N TYR A 75 8.04 -6.08 13.25
CA TYR A 75 8.98 -6.43 12.20
C TYR A 75 8.51 -6.15 10.77
N HIS A 76 7.34 -5.59 10.52
CA HIS A 76 6.94 -5.35 9.12
C HIS A 76 7.80 -4.29 8.45
N TRP A 77 7.93 -4.42 7.13
CA TRP A 77 8.86 -3.60 6.36
C TRP A 77 8.49 -2.13 6.41
N ASP A 78 7.20 -1.85 6.30
CA ASP A 78 6.65 -0.52 6.22
C ASP A 78 6.77 0.28 7.52
N HIS A 79 7.05 -0.40 8.64
CA HIS A 79 7.34 0.18 9.95
C HIS A 79 8.83 0.38 10.24
N THR A 80 9.70 -0.29 9.46
CA THR A 80 11.14 -0.40 9.73
C THR A 80 12.02 0.13 8.59
N GLY A 81 11.45 0.29 7.39
CA GLY A 81 12.16 0.58 6.15
C GLY A 81 13.01 1.86 6.19
N GLY A 82 12.58 2.85 6.98
CA GLY A 82 13.31 4.09 7.20
C GLY A 82 14.39 4.07 8.28
N ASN A 83 14.63 2.95 8.97
CA ASN A 83 15.57 2.88 10.09
C ASN A 83 16.96 3.44 9.75
N TYR A 84 17.41 3.28 8.50
CA TYR A 84 18.68 3.82 8.02
C TYR A 84 18.80 5.35 8.17
N VAL A 85 17.73 6.08 7.90
CA VAL A 85 17.71 7.54 7.96
C VAL A 85 17.93 8.00 9.40
N PHE A 86 17.17 7.42 10.34
CA PHE A 86 17.31 7.74 11.76
C PHE A 86 18.66 7.30 12.34
N LYS A 87 19.16 6.13 11.92
CA LYS A 87 20.49 5.65 12.34
C LYS A 87 21.60 6.59 11.91
N ARG A 88 21.55 7.11 10.67
CA ARG A 88 22.52 8.10 10.16
C ARG A 88 22.50 9.43 10.91
N MET A 89 21.35 9.78 11.49
CA MET A 89 21.21 10.98 12.32
C MET A 89 21.72 10.77 13.75
N GLY A 90 22.11 9.55 14.11
CA GLY A 90 22.62 9.21 15.45
C GLY A 90 21.54 8.72 16.42
N ALA A 91 20.31 8.47 15.97
CA ALA A 91 19.29 7.85 16.82
C ALA A 91 19.64 6.40 17.15
N GLU A 92 19.34 5.97 18.37
CA GLU A 92 19.34 4.57 18.79
C GLU A 92 18.07 3.89 18.26
N ILE A 93 18.23 2.81 17.51
CA ILE A 93 17.11 2.00 17.04
C ILE A 93 16.74 0.98 18.13
N ILE A 94 15.47 0.98 18.55
CA ILE A 94 14.95 0.13 19.64
C ILE A 94 13.82 -0.75 19.10
N SER A 95 13.79 -2.02 19.49
CA SER A 95 12.67 -2.93 19.22
C SER A 95 12.55 -4.00 20.30
N SER A 96 11.53 -4.85 20.24
CA SER A 96 11.57 -6.12 20.98
C SER A 96 12.68 -7.03 20.44
N ALA A 97 13.15 -8.00 21.23
CA ALA A 97 14.08 -9.01 20.74
C ALA A 97 13.48 -9.85 19.61
N GLN A 98 12.18 -10.15 19.69
CA GLN A 98 11.47 -10.91 18.66
C GLN A 98 11.38 -10.14 17.34
N THR A 99 11.13 -8.82 17.38
CA THR A 99 11.16 -7.97 16.18
C THR A 99 12.52 -8.03 15.49
N LYS A 100 13.61 -7.96 16.25
CA LYS A 100 14.95 -8.07 15.67
C LYS A 100 15.18 -9.43 15.01
N ALA A 101 14.81 -10.52 15.68
CA ALA A 101 14.91 -11.87 15.14
C ALA A 101 14.08 -12.04 13.86
N PHE A 102 12.84 -11.54 13.84
CA PHE A 102 11.98 -11.61 12.65
C PHE A 102 12.51 -10.76 11.49
N ILE A 103 13.16 -9.61 11.75
CA ILE A 103 13.87 -8.85 10.72
C ILE A 103 15.04 -9.67 10.13
N GLU A 104 15.80 -10.36 10.98
CA GLU A 104 16.92 -11.23 10.58
C GLU A 104 16.47 -12.43 9.74
N GLU A 105 15.31 -13.00 10.05
CA GLU A 105 14.77 -14.20 9.42
C GLU A 105 13.84 -13.93 8.23
N ARG A 106 13.66 -12.66 7.81
CA ARG A 106 12.76 -12.30 6.71
C ARG A 106 13.05 -13.11 5.45
N THR A 107 11.97 -13.60 4.85
CA THR A 107 12.08 -14.38 3.61
C THR A 107 12.06 -13.48 2.37
N PRO A 108 12.70 -13.87 1.26
CA PRO A 108 12.58 -13.18 -0.02
C PRO A 108 11.13 -13.00 -0.48
N ARG A 109 10.22 -13.88 -0.05
CA ARG A 109 8.78 -13.83 -0.35
C ARG A 109 8.12 -12.56 0.19
N GLN A 110 8.47 -12.11 1.40
CA GLN A 110 7.90 -10.89 1.98
C GLN A 110 8.30 -9.66 1.17
N LYS A 111 9.58 -9.59 0.77
CA LYS A 111 10.09 -8.53 -0.11
C LYS A 111 9.38 -8.57 -1.47
N ALA A 112 9.29 -9.75 -2.09
CA ALA A 112 8.61 -9.94 -3.38
C ALA A 112 7.12 -9.54 -3.33
N PHE A 113 6.42 -9.83 -2.24
CA PHE A 113 5.03 -9.43 -2.05
C PHE A 113 4.85 -7.91 -2.06
N LEU A 114 5.68 -7.18 -1.31
CA LEU A 114 5.60 -5.72 -1.28
C LEU A 114 5.98 -5.10 -2.63
N LEU A 115 7.02 -5.62 -3.29
CA LEU A 115 7.38 -5.21 -4.65
C LEU A 115 6.23 -5.43 -5.64
N SER A 116 5.48 -6.53 -5.50
CA SER A 116 4.32 -6.84 -6.37
C SER A 116 3.11 -5.95 -6.10
N ARG A 117 3.01 -5.33 -4.93
CA ARG A 117 2.04 -4.26 -4.63
C ARG A 117 2.50 -2.88 -5.07
N GLY A 118 3.67 -2.81 -5.69
CA GLY A 118 4.22 -1.58 -6.20
C GLY A 118 4.79 -0.70 -5.11
N PHE A 119 5.52 -1.27 -4.16
CA PHE A 119 6.38 -0.51 -3.27
C PHE A 119 7.82 -0.59 -3.76
N GLU A 120 8.57 0.50 -3.60
CA GLU A 120 10.03 0.46 -3.63
C GLU A 120 10.56 0.52 -2.21
N LEU A 121 11.23 -0.56 -1.84
CA LEU A 121 11.66 -0.80 -0.47
C LEU A 121 13.07 -0.28 -0.18
N GLY A 122 13.83 0.04 -1.23
CA GLY A 122 15.23 0.43 -1.12
C GLY A 122 16.09 -0.69 -0.51
N ARG A 123 16.98 -0.28 0.40
CA ARG A 123 17.87 -1.19 1.14
C ARG A 123 17.12 -1.90 2.26
N ASP A 124 17.63 -3.04 2.67
CA ASP A 124 17.10 -3.74 3.84
C ASP A 124 17.28 -2.86 5.09
N PRO A 125 16.28 -2.79 5.99
CA PRO A 125 16.31 -1.87 7.11
C PRO A 125 17.40 -2.22 8.13
N TYR A 126 17.95 -1.18 8.77
CA TYR A 126 18.85 -1.38 9.90
C TYR A 126 18.11 -2.06 11.06
N GLN A 127 18.79 -3.00 11.71
CA GLN A 127 18.29 -3.68 12.90
C GLN A 127 18.39 -2.80 14.14
N ALA A 128 17.70 -3.22 15.19
CA ALA A 128 17.77 -2.58 16.50
C ALA A 128 19.18 -2.66 17.10
N ASP A 129 19.64 -1.51 17.60
CA ASP A 129 20.83 -1.36 18.44
C ASP A 129 20.60 -1.95 19.82
N ARG A 130 19.38 -1.74 20.34
CA ARG A 130 18.93 -2.20 21.65
C ARG A 130 17.63 -2.98 21.50
N THR A 131 17.65 -4.20 22.02
CA THR A 131 16.46 -5.04 22.13
C THR A 131 15.89 -4.98 23.54
N LEU A 132 14.57 -5.15 23.64
CA LEU A 132 13.85 -5.23 24.90
C LEU A 132 13.28 -6.64 25.06
N ASP A 133 13.57 -7.27 26.20
CA ASP A 133 13.01 -8.58 26.60
C ASP A 133 11.96 -8.45 27.70
N GLU A 134 11.92 -7.28 28.37
CA GLU A 134 11.08 -6.98 29.52
C GLU A 134 10.50 -5.56 29.37
N PRO A 135 9.37 -5.24 30.02
CA PRO A 135 8.83 -3.89 30.06
C PRO A 135 9.90 -2.86 30.47
N THR A 136 10.01 -1.78 29.70
CA THR A 136 11.10 -0.81 29.81
C THR A 136 10.59 0.63 29.80
N ASP A 137 11.12 1.44 30.69
CA ASP A 137 10.87 2.88 30.73
C ASP A 137 11.96 3.65 29.98
N LEU A 138 11.56 4.61 29.13
CA LEU A 138 12.42 5.64 28.57
C LEU A 138 11.93 7.01 29.05
N ASP A 139 12.84 7.93 29.36
CA ASP A 139 12.52 9.30 29.73
C ASP A 139 13.17 10.26 28.73
N LEU A 140 12.35 11.05 28.04
CA LEU A 140 12.80 12.04 27.06
C LEU A 140 13.03 13.43 27.69
N GLY A 141 12.98 13.52 29.02
CA GLY A 141 12.97 14.76 29.78
C GLY A 141 11.54 15.17 30.10
N ASN A 142 11.09 14.89 31.33
CA ASN A 142 9.70 15.12 31.79
C ASN A 142 8.63 14.45 30.92
N GLN A 143 9.00 13.47 30.10
CA GLN A 143 8.08 12.75 29.22
C GLN A 143 8.49 11.28 29.21
N ARG A 144 7.76 10.46 29.99
CA ARG A 144 8.05 9.03 30.14
C ARG A 144 7.29 8.21 29.12
N LEU A 145 7.97 7.21 28.56
CA LEU A 145 7.43 6.20 27.67
C LEU A 145 7.58 4.84 28.36
N HIS A 146 6.50 4.06 28.40
CA HIS A 146 6.50 2.67 28.88
C HIS A 146 6.37 1.74 27.68
N LEU A 147 7.41 0.98 27.38
CA LEU A 147 7.47 0.06 26.25
C LEU A 147 7.22 -1.36 26.77
N GLN A 148 6.22 -2.05 26.22
CA GLN A 148 5.85 -3.41 26.65
C GLN A 148 5.14 -4.19 25.54
N GLN A 149 5.29 -5.52 25.53
CA GLN A 149 4.46 -6.40 24.70
C GLN A 149 3.21 -6.79 25.49
N LEU A 150 2.03 -6.51 24.93
CA LEU A 150 0.76 -6.88 25.57
C LEU A 150 0.28 -8.29 25.17
N GLY A 151 0.85 -8.87 24.12
CA GLY A 151 0.49 -10.19 23.58
C GLY A 151 0.58 -10.18 22.05
N SER A 152 0.22 -11.30 21.42
CA SER A 152 0.16 -11.42 19.96
C SER A 152 -0.99 -10.59 19.38
N ALA A 153 -0.74 -9.93 18.25
CA ALA A 153 -1.71 -9.11 17.55
C ALA A 153 -1.67 -9.39 16.03
N GLU A 154 -1.49 -8.38 15.19
CA GLU A 154 -1.26 -8.53 13.76
C GLU A 154 0.03 -9.35 13.51
N THR A 155 1.04 -9.15 14.37
CA THR A 155 2.22 -9.99 14.51
C THR A 155 2.40 -10.45 15.97
N ASP A 156 3.22 -11.48 16.18
CA ASP A 156 3.55 -11.97 17.53
C ASP A 156 4.52 -11.05 18.29
N ASP A 157 5.30 -10.23 17.57
CA ASP A 157 6.32 -9.34 18.13
C ASP A 157 5.81 -7.94 18.48
N ALA A 158 4.50 -7.70 18.39
CA ALA A 158 3.87 -6.40 18.58
C ALA A 158 4.25 -5.73 19.92
N LEU A 159 4.91 -4.58 19.82
CA LEU A 159 5.34 -3.74 20.93
C LEU A 159 4.38 -2.54 21.07
N THR A 160 3.87 -2.35 22.29
CA THR A 160 3.06 -1.19 22.68
C THR A 160 3.93 -0.15 23.37
N ILE A 161 3.72 1.13 23.04
CA ILE A 161 4.38 2.26 23.69
C ILE A 161 3.30 3.12 24.35
N HIS A 162 3.31 3.20 25.67
CA HIS A 162 2.35 3.98 26.46
C HIS A 162 2.99 5.25 27.00
N VAL A 163 2.32 6.39 26.84
CA VAL A 163 2.73 7.72 27.30
C VAL A 163 1.65 8.26 28.25
N PRO A 164 1.70 7.92 29.55
CA PRO A 164 0.60 8.17 30.48
C PRO A 164 0.28 9.66 30.65
N GLN A 165 1.31 10.52 30.68
CA GLN A 165 1.13 11.97 30.86
C GLN A 165 0.29 12.60 29.73
N GLU A 166 0.27 11.97 28.55
CA GLU A 166 -0.45 12.45 27.36
C GLU A 166 -1.68 11.57 27.07
N GLY A 167 -2.00 10.59 27.92
CA GLY A 167 -3.10 9.65 27.68
C GLY A 167 -2.98 8.86 26.36
N CYS A 168 -1.75 8.72 25.83
CA CYS A 168 -1.52 8.19 24.49
C CYS A 168 -0.96 6.77 24.52
N VAL A 169 -1.45 5.90 23.64
CA VAL A 169 -0.87 4.59 23.34
C VAL A 169 -0.57 4.49 21.85
N MET A 170 0.70 4.25 21.50
CA MET A 170 1.08 3.85 20.16
C MET A 170 0.98 2.34 20.07
N ALA A 171 0.07 1.87 19.21
CA ALA A 171 -0.33 0.47 19.15
C ALA A 171 0.34 -0.30 17.99
N GLY A 172 1.02 0.39 17.07
CA GLY A 172 1.40 -0.20 15.79
C GLY A 172 0.20 -0.87 15.13
N ASP A 173 0.42 -2.02 14.50
CA ASP A 173 -0.64 -2.74 13.80
C ASP A 173 -1.55 -3.57 14.71
N THR A 174 -1.34 -3.50 16.04
CA THR A 174 -2.33 -4.01 17.01
C THR A 174 -3.69 -3.35 16.80
N VAL A 175 -3.70 -2.08 16.38
CA VAL A 175 -4.90 -1.34 16.01
C VAL A 175 -4.69 -0.73 14.62
N MET A 176 -5.66 -0.92 13.73
CA MET A 176 -5.72 -0.27 12.42
C MET A 176 -7.12 0.32 12.24
N THR A 177 -7.22 1.52 11.67
CA THR A 177 -8.50 2.24 11.55
C THR A 177 -8.71 2.91 10.19
N GLY A 178 -9.91 3.46 9.98
CA GLY A 178 -10.26 4.24 8.78
C GLY A 178 -10.44 3.44 7.49
N SER A 179 -10.24 2.13 7.55
CA SER A 179 -10.48 1.13 6.51
C SER A 179 -10.73 -0.21 7.19
N PHE A 180 -11.26 -1.17 6.43
CA PHE A 180 -11.25 -2.57 6.83
C PHE A 180 -9.80 -3.01 7.13
N PRO A 181 -9.54 -3.64 8.29
CA PRO A 181 -8.20 -3.93 8.77
C PRO A 181 -7.55 -5.06 7.98
N ILE A 182 -6.22 -5.02 7.87
CA ILE A 182 -5.45 -6.21 7.51
C ILE A 182 -5.31 -7.04 8.78
N LEU A 183 -5.61 -8.34 8.69
CA LEU A 183 -5.61 -9.23 9.84
C LEU A 183 -4.38 -10.15 9.84
N GLY A 184 -3.22 -9.63 9.43
CA GLY A 184 -1.96 -10.37 9.20
C GLY A 184 -1.52 -10.34 7.73
N GLN A 185 -0.21 -10.28 7.46
CA GLN A 185 0.37 -10.18 6.12
C GLN A 185 0.10 -11.42 5.24
N PRO A 186 -0.40 -11.29 4.00
CA PRO A 186 -0.88 -12.40 3.16
C PRO A 186 0.10 -13.57 2.90
N VAL A 187 1.39 -13.33 3.07
CA VAL A 187 2.47 -14.28 2.79
C VAL A 187 3.08 -14.93 4.03
N MET A 188 2.60 -14.58 5.22
CA MET A 188 3.07 -15.09 6.51
C MET A 188 1.91 -15.70 7.32
N ASN A 189 2.24 -16.62 8.24
CA ASN A 189 1.32 -17.21 9.21
C ASN A 189 1.30 -16.37 10.48
N GLU A 190 0.56 -15.27 10.45
CA GLU A 190 0.46 -14.29 11.54
C GLU A 190 -0.94 -13.67 11.57
N GLY A 191 -1.22 -12.88 12.59
CA GLY A 191 -2.49 -12.19 12.76
C GLY A 191 -3.58 -13.09 13.31
N LEU A 192 -4.81 -12.93 12.80
CA LEU A 192 -5.99 -13.51 13.44
C LEU A 192 -5.96 -15.06 13.47
N MET A 193 -5.48 -15.71 12.40
CA MET A 193 -5.16 -17.16 12.31
C MET A 193 -6.14 -18.13 13.00
N GLY A 194 -7.44 -17.82 13.10
CA GLY A 194 -8.40 -18.68 13.79
C GLY A 194 -8.29 -18.72 15.31
N THR A 195 -7.57 -17.79 15.95
CA THR A 195 -7.39 -17.73 17.41
C THR A 195 -7.97 -16.45 18.04
N SER A 196 -8.21 -16.47 19.35
CA SER A 196 -8.64 -15.30 20.12
C SER A 196 -7.50 -14.46 20.70
N ALA A 197 -6.23 -14.80 20.42
CA ALA A 197 -5.08 -14.17 21.07
C ALA A 197 -5.05 -12.64 20.87
N TRP A 198 -5.37 -12.16 19.66
CA TRP A 198 -5.42 -10.72 19.38
C TRP A 198 -6.57 -10.02 20.14
N LEU A 199 -7.72 -10.67 20.33
CA LEU A 199 -8.81 -10.12 21.15
C LEU A 199 -8.38 -9.95 22.62
N GLU A 200 -7.57 -10.87 23.15
CA GLU A 200 -7.01 -10.77 24.50
C GLU A 200 -5.98 -9.63 24.60
N THR A 201 -5.16 -9.45 23.57
CA THR A 201 -4.22 -8.32 23.48
C THR A 201 -4.95 -6.98 23.44
N LEU A 202 -6.04 -6.86 22.67
CA LEU A 202 -6.88 -5.67 22.64
C LEU A 202 -7.48 -5.36 24.01
N ALA A 203 -7.95 -6.37 24.74
CA ALA A 203 -8.47 -6.18 26.10
C ALA A 203 -7.40 -5.68 27.09
N ARG A 204 -6.15 -6.13 26.96
CA ARG A 204 -5.02 -5.64 27.77
C ARG A 204 -4.65 -4.21 27.40
N LEU A 205 -4.74 -3.84 26.12
CA LEU A 205 -4.54 -2.47 25.65
C LEU A 205 -5.61 -1.51 26.21
N GLU A 206 -6.88 -1.93 26.20
CA GLU A 206 -7.99 -1.18 26.81
C GLU A 206 -7.77 -0.96 28.32
N ALA A 207 -7.20 -1.95 29.02
CA ALA A 207 -6.91 -1.83 30.46
C ALA A 207 -5.85 -0.77 30.81
N LEU A 208 -5.11 -0.25 29.82
CA LEU A 208 -4.24 0.92 30.00
C LEU A 208 -5.03 2.24 30.13
N ASN A 209 -6.33 2.23 29.83
CA ASN A 209 -7.22 3.40 29.80
C ASN A 209 -6.68 4.58 28.96
N PRO A 210 -6.31 4.37 27.68
CA PRO A 210 -5.83 5.45 26.83
C PRO A 210 -6.96 6.43 26.45
N ASP A 211 -6.64 7.72 26.43
CA ASP A 211 -7.48 8.77 25.83
C ASP A 211 -7.36 8.79 24.31
N HIS A 212 -6.16 8.47 23.79
CA HIS A 212 -5.83 8.45 22.37
C HIS A 212 -5.04 7.19 22.01
N ILE A 213 -5.46 6.48 20.96
CA ILE A 213 -4.73 5.34 20.44
C ILE A 213 -4.20 5.69 19.06
N LEU A 214 -2.88 5.69 18.90
CA LEU A 214 -2.21 5.94 17.63
C LEU A 214 -1.98 4.60 16.93
N PRO A 215 -2.76 4.27 15.87
CA PRO A 215 -2.59 3.02 15.15
C PRO A 215 -1.40 3.08 14.20
N GLY A 216 -0.92 1.92 13.76
CA GLY A 216 0.09 1.80 12.70
C GLY A 216 -0.45 2.23 11.33
N HIS A 217 -1.77 2.13 11.11
CA HIS A 217 -2.45 2.66 9.93
C HIS A 217 -3.78 3.34 10.27
N GLY A 218 -4.05 4.47 9.62
CA GLY A 218 -5.35 5.16 9.72
C GLY A 218 -5.34 6.41 10.61
N PRO A 219 -6.50 7.03 10.87
CA PRO A 219 -6.63 8.11 11.85
C PRO A 219 -6.44 7.63 13.30
N VAL A 220 -6.22 8.56 14.23
CA VAL A 220 -6.25 8.27 15.68
C VAL A 220 -7.53 7.52 16.04
N ALA A 221 -7.38 6.48 16.86
CA ALA A 221 -8.43 5.56 17.27
C ALA A 221 -8.89 5.85 18.70
N TYR A 222 -10.14 5.48 18.97
CA TYR A 222 -10.80 5.57 20.27
C TYR A 222 -11.58 4.28 20.53
N GLU A 223 -12.42 4.28 21.58
CA GLU A 223 -13.24 3.13 21.99
C GLU A 223 -14.07 2.54 20.83
N ALA A 224 -14.72 3.38 20.02
CA ALA A 224 -15.57 2.92 18.92
C ALA A 224 -14.79 2.16 17.83
N GLU A 225 -13.57 2.60 17.50
CA GLU A 225 -12.71 1.90 16.54
C GLU A 225 -12.24 0.55 17.08
N LEU A 226 -11.93 0.46 18.38
CA LEU A 226 -11.54 -0.80 19.02
C LEU A 226 -12.73 -1.79 19.06
N ASP A 227 -13.91 -1.31 19.40
CA ASP A 227 -15.13 -2.12 19.40
C ASP A 227 -15.46 -2.66 18.02
N LEU A 228 -15.29 -1.83 16.99
CA LEU A 228 -15.46 -2.26 15.60
C LEU A 228 -14.42 -3.32 15.22
N LEU A 229 -13.14 -3.12 15.55
CA LEU A 229 -12.08 -4.09 15.27
C LEU A 229 -12.37 -5.44 15.94
N LYS A 230 -12.70 -5.43 17.25
CA LYS A 230 -13.09 -6.64 17.99
C LYS A 230 -14.33 -7.32 17.38
N ARG A 231 -15.31 -6.54 16.92
CA ARG A 231 -16.52 -7.07 16.26
C ARG A 231 -16.20 -7.74 14.94
N ILE A 232 -15.32 -7.16 14.12
CA ILE A 232 -14.85 -7.74 12.87
C ILE A 232 -14.14 -9.07 13.13
N GLN A 233 -13.17 -9.08 14.06
CA GLN A 233 -12.41 -10.28 14.40
C GLN A 233 -13.31 -11.43 14.84
N ARG A 234 -14.23 -11.19 15.80
CA ARG A 234 -15.19 -12.21 16.26
C ARG A 234 -16.05 -12.77 15.12
N TYR A 235 -16.57 -11.90 14.26
CA TYR A 235 -17.41 -12.33 13.13
C TYR A 235 -16.68 -13.33 12.23
N PHE A 236 -15.44 -13.02 11.81
CA PHE A 236 -14.70 -13.93 10.92
C PHE A 236 -14.21 -15.18 11.63
N LEU A 237 -13.82 -15.10 12.91
CA LEU A 237 -13.49 -16.29 13.70
C LEU A 237 -14.67 -17.27 13.73
N ASP A 238 -15.88 -16.77 14.03
CA ASP A 238 -17.08 -17.60 14.17
C ASP A 238 -17.56 -18.14 12.80
N GLU A 239 -17.73 -17.27 11.82
CA GLU A 239 -18.37 -17.61 10.54
C GLU A 239 -17.49 -18.50 9.65
N VAL A 240 -16.16 -18.29 9.67
CA VAL A 240 -15.23 -19.12 8.90
C VAL A 240 -15.08 -20.48 9.57
N ALA A 241 -14.91 -20.54 10.89
CA ALA A 241 -14.82 -21.80 11.62
C ALA A 241 -16.07 -22.67 11.41
N ALA A 242 -17.27 -22.06 11.43
CA ALA A 242 -18.51 -22.77 11.17
C ALA A 242 -18.58 -23.42 9.76
N ARG A 243 -17.95 -22.80 8.75
CA ARG A 243 -17.93 -23.32 7.36
C ARG A 243 -16.85 -24.37 7.15
N VAL A 244 -15.68 -24.17 7.75
CA VAL A 244 -14.62 -25.20 7.77
C VAL A 244 -15.12 -26.46 8.47
N ALA A 245 -15.82 -26.33 9.60
CA ALA A 245 -16.39 -27.47 10.33
C ALA A 245 -17.46 -28.25 9.52
N LYS A 246 -18.10 -27.61 8.54
CA LYS A 246 -19.03 -28.24 7.58
C LYS A 246 -18.31 -28.91 6.40
N GLY A 247 -16.99 -28.78 6.29
CA GLY A 247 -16.19 -29.36 5.22
C GLY A 247 -16.28 -28.61 3.89
N LEU A 248 -16.65 -27.32 3.90
CA LEU A 248 -16.63 -26.52 2.67
C LEU A 248 -15.19 -26.37 2.16
N SER A 249 -15.02 -26.50 0.85
CA SER A 249 -13.77 -26.12 0.18
C SER A 249 -13.58 -24.60 0.23
N LEU A 250 -12.33 -24.12 0.09
CA LEU A 250 -12.06 -22.68 0.11
C LEU A 250 -12.92 -21.87 -0.90
N PRO A 251 -13.06 -22.28 -2.18
CA PRO A 251 -13.96 -21.57 -3.11
C PRO A 251 -15.41 -21.55 -2.64
N ALA A 252 -15.96 -22.69 -2.20
CA ALA A 252 -17.34 -22.76 -1.75
C ALA A 252 -17.58 -21.93 -0.47
N LEU A 253 -16.59 -21.86 0.41
CA LEU A 253 -16.64 -21.03 1.62
C LEU A 253 -16.63 -19.54 1.28
N LEU A 254 -15.76 -19.10 0.35
CA LEU A 254 -15.73 -17.73 -0.13
C LEU A 254 -17.07 -17.34 -0.77
N ASP A 255 -17.58 -18.16 -1.70
CA ASP A 255 -18.85 -17.91 -2.39
C ASP A 255 -20.03 -17.80 -1.40
N ASP A 256 -20.09 -18.70 -0.41
CA ASP A 256 -21.16 -18.71 0.59
C ASP A 256 -21.08 -17.48 1.52
N LEU A 257 -19.90 -17.19 2.08
CA LEU A 257 -19.75 -16.15 3.10
C LEU A 257 -19.79 -14.75 2.51
N GLU A 258 -19.18 -14.52 1.34
CA GLU A 258 -19.19 -13.21 0.68
C GLU A 258 -20.61 -12.77 0.30
N ALA A 259 -21.47 -13.70 -0.11
CA ALA A 259 -22.88 -13.44 -0.42
C ALA A 259 -23.74 -13.10 0.81
N GLN A 260 -23.25 -13.39 2.02
CA GLN A 260 -23.97 -13.26 3.29
C GLN A 260 -23.35 -12.23 4.24
N LEU A 261 -22.37 -11.44 3.76
CA LEU A 261 -21.75 -10.39 4.56
C LEU A 261 -22.80 -9.36 5.00
N PRO A 262 -22.87 -9.01 6.29
CA PRO A 262 -23.86 -8.06 6.77
C PRO A 262 -23.56 -6.64 6.30
N ASP A 263 -24.59 -5.81 6.13
CA ASP A 263 -24.49 -4.44 5.59
C ASP A 263 -23.49 -3.55 6.34
N TRP A 264 -23.35 -3.74 7.66
CA TRP A 264 -22.39 -2.97 8.46
C TRP A 264 -20.93 -3.32 8.13
N MET A 265 -20.68 -4.52 7.58
CA MET A 265 -19.35 -4.97 7.15
C MET A 265 -19.04 -4.45 5.73
N THR A 266 -20.01 -4.54 4.82
CA THR A 266 -19.86 -4.13 3.42
C THR A 266 -19.84 -2.60 3.26
N SER A 267 -20.30 -1.86 4.25
CA SER A 267 -20.21 -0.39 4.30
C SER A 267 -18.85 0.14 4.80
N ILE A 268 -17.96 -0.73 5.29
CA ILE A 268 -16.61 -0.33 5.72
C ILE A 268 -15.75 -0.08 4.48
N PRO A 269 -15.04 1.06 4.37
CA PRO A 269 -14.12 1.31 3.27
C PRO A 269 -13.03 0.22 3.20
N VAL A 270 -12.79 -0.37 2.04
CA VAL A 270 -11.80 -1.46 1.85
C VAL A 270 -10.54 -0.97 1.15
N THR A 271 -9.76 -0.10 1.81
CA THR A 271 -8.51 0.43 1.23
C THR A 271 -7.38 -0.58 1.37
N TRP A 272 -7.14 -1.07 2.60
CA TRP A 272 -6.03 -1.94 2.95
C TRP A 272 -6.46 -3.41 2.98
N GLY A 273 -7.30 -3.79 3.93
CA GLY A 273 -7.90 -5.12 4.01
C GLY A 273 -9.23 -5.24 3.27
N THR A 274 -9.74 -6.47 3.20
CA THR A 274 -11.06 -6.79 2.66
C THR A 274 -11.70 -7.91 3.48
N PRO A 275 -13.05 -8.05 3.48
CA PRO A 275 -13.73 -9.22 4.02
C PRO A 275 -13.15 -10.54 3.49
N ARG A 276 -12.92 -10.63 2.18
CA ARG A 276 -12.28 -11.79 1.53
C ARG A 276 -10.95 -12.16 2.20
N TYR A 277 -10.12 -11.18 2.52
CA TYR A 277 -8.82 -11.42 3.13
C TYR A 277 -8.93 -11.85 4.59
N ALA A 278 -9.92 -11.32 5.33
CA ALA A 278 -10.23 -11.83 6.66
C ALA A 278 -10.65 -13.30 6.62
N ILE A 279 -11.45 -13.68 5.62
CA ILE A 279 -11.85 -15.08 5.39
C ILE A 279 -10.62 -15.95 5.15
N LEU A 280 -9.77 -15.58 4.19
CA LEU A 280 -8.55 -16.32 3.83
C LEU A 280 -7.60 -16.46 5.02
N ARG A 281 -7.45 -15.40 5.81
CA ARG A 281 -6.61 -15.39 7.02
C ARG A 281 -7.11 -16.38 8.06
N VAL A 282 -8.39 -16.34 8.40
CA VAL A 282 -8.94 -17.26 9.40
C VAL A 282 -8.92 -18.69 8.87
N TYR A 283 -9.32 -18.89 7.61
CA TYR A 283 -9.27 -20.20 6.95
C TYR A 283 -7.88 -20.81 7.04
N ARG A 284 -6.85 -20.02 6.73
CA ARG A 284 -5.45 -20.48 6.78
C ARG A 284 -5.02 -20.99 8.15
N GLY A 285 -5.50 -20.39 9.23
CA GLY A 285 -5.20 -20.85 10.59
C GLY A 285 -5.99 -22.06 11.05
N LEU A 286 -7.04 -22.45 10.32
CA LEU A 286 -7.88 -23.61 10.64
C LEU A 286 -7.55 -24.85 9.80
N VAL A 287 -6.70 -24.73 8.79
CA VAL A 287 -6.31 -25.84 7.90
C VAL A 287 -4.81 -26.08 7.97
N ASP A 288 -4.45 -27.37 7.88
CA ASP A 288 -3.06 -27.78 7.74
C ASP A 288 -2.59 -27.50 6.31
N ASP A 289 -1.63 -26.60 6.19
CA ASP A 289 -0.95 -26.26 4.95
C ASP A 289 0.52 -25.99 5.32
N GLU A 290 1.45 -26.58 4.58
CA GLU A 290 2.88 -26.44 4.84
C GLU A 290 3.42 -25.09 4.33
N GLU A 291 2.74 -24.46 3.37
CA GLU A 291 3.15 -23.19 2.80
C GLU A 291 2.65 -22.00 3.63
N LEU A 292 3.53 -21.04 3.90
CA LEU A 292 3.22 -19.86 4.72
C LEU A 292 2.23 -18.91 4.03
N GLY A 293 1.32 -18.35 4.84
CA GLY A 293 0.30 -17.42 4.39
C GLY A 293 -0.79 -18.11 3.55
N TRP A 294 -1.58 -17.32 2.83
CA TRP A 294 -2.70 -17.81 2.01
C TRP A 294 -2.59 -17.37 0.55
N GLN A 295 -1.55 -16.61 0.20
CA GLN A 295 -1.41 -15.99 -1.12
C GLN A 295 -1.34 -17.03 -2.27
N HIS A 296 -0.85 -18.25 -2.01
CA HIS A 296 -0.72 -19.32 -3.01
C HIS A 296 -2.04 -20.04 -3.32
N VAL A 297 -3.00 -20.02 -2.38
CA VAL A 297 -4.34 -20.60 -2.56
C VAL A 297 -5.40 -19.55 -2.89
N LYS A 298 -5.05 -18.27 -2.86
CA LYS A 298 -5.97 -17.16 -3.15
C LYS A 298 -6.43 -17.19 -4.62
N PRO A 299 -7.75 -17.20 -4.89
CA PRO A 299 -8.26 -16.90 -6.22
C PRO A 299 -7.90 -15.48 -6.67
N SER A 300 -7.64 -15.27 -7.97
CA SER A 300 -7.35 -13.92 -8.50
C SER A 300 -8.49 -12.94 -8.20
N ALA A 301 -8.15 -11.69 -7.88
CA ALA A 301 -9.14 -10.62 -7.75
C ALA A 301 -9.60 -10.06 -9.11
N ILE A 302 -8.95 -10.44 -10.22
CA ILE A 302 -9.39 -10.06 -11.57
C ILE A 302 -10.67 -10.85 -11.90
N PRO A 303 -11.79 -10.17 -12.23
CA PRO A 303 -13.03 -10.85 -12.59
C PRO A 303 -12.80 -11.84 -13.74
N ALA A 304 -13.29 -13.06 -13.55
CA ALA A 304 -13.31 -14.06 -14.61
C ALA A 304 -14.56 -13.88 -15.47
N ALA A 305 -14.42 -14.09 -16.78
CA ALA A 305 -15.56 -14.21 -17.69
C ALA A 305 -16.18 -15.60 -17.61
N ASP A 306 -17.47 -15.70 -17.94
CA ASP A 306 -18.03 -16.98 -18.36
C ASP A 306 -17.33 -17.43 -19.65
N VAL A 307 -16.94 -18.71 -19.71
CA VAL A 307 -16.15 -19.25 -20.83
C VAL A 307 -16.92 -19.13 -22.14
N ALA A 308 -18.22 -19.45 -22.14
CA ALA A 308 -19.04 -19.38 -23.35
C ALA A 308 -19.27 -17.94 -23.79
N ALA A 309 -19.46 -17.01 -22.85
CA ALA A 309 -19.56 -15.58 -23.13
C ALA A 309 -18.27 -15.02 -23.77
N ALA A 310 -17.11 -15.37 -23.21
CA ALA A 310 -15.81 -14.97 -23.76
C ALA A 310 -15.55 -15.53 -25.16
N GLU A 311 -15.84 -16.82 -25.38
CA GLU A 311 -15.72 -17.46 -26.69
C GLU A 311 -16.62 -16.80 -27.73
N ALA A 312 -17.88 -16.54 -27.37
CA ALA A 312 -18.84 -15.88 -28.25
C ALA A 312 -18.40 -14.45 -28.59
N ALA A 313 -17.93 -13.69 -27.61
CA ALA A 313 -17.49 -12.31 -27.81
C ALA A 313 -16.22 -12.20 -28.67
N CYS A 314 -15.37 -13.23 -28.67
CA CYS A 314 -14.16 -13.28 -29.49
C CYS A 314 -14.37 -13.90 -30.88
N ALA A 315 -15.57 -14.43 -31.17
CA ALA A 315 -15.82 -15.20 -32.37
C ALA A 315 -15.64 -14.33 -33.64
N GLY A 316 -14.72 -14.74 -34.51
CA GLY A 316 -14.46 -14.07 -35.78
C GLY A 316 -13.60 -12.81 -35.71
N LEU A 317 -13.16 -12.38 -34.51
CA LEU A 317 -12.26 -11.25 -34.36
C LEU A 317 -10.85 -11.65 -34.79
N THR A 318 -10.22 -10.82 -35.63
CA THR A 318 -8.88 -11.09 -36.17
C THR A 318 -7.96 -9.87 -36.13
N ALA A 319 -8.52 -8.66 -36.13
CA ALA A 319 -7.75 -7.42 -36.09
C ALA A 319 -7.82 -6.75 -34.71
N LEU A 320 -6.73 -6.10 -34.30
CA LEU A 320 -6.63 -5.45 -32.99
C LEU A 320 -7.74 -4.41 -32.74
N SER A 321 -8.16 -3.69 -33.79
CA SER A 321 -9.25 -2.72 -33.70
C SER A 321 -10.60 -3.37 -33.33
N GLU A 322 -10.83 -4.59 -33.81
CA GLU A 322 -12.07 -5.35 -33.53
C GLU A 322 -12.08 -5.82 -32.07
N PHE A 323 -10.96 -6.38 -31.60
CA PHE A 323 -10.80 -6.75 -30.19
C PHE A 323 -10.96 -5.55 -29.26
N ARG A 324 -10.36 -4.40 -29.60
CA ARG A 324 -10.47 -3.18 -28.79
C ARG A 324 -11.91 -2.65 -28.72
N ALA A 325 -12.62 -2.65 -29.85
CA ALA A 325 -14.01 -2.21 -29.89
C ALA A 325 -14.90 -3.11 -29.03
N ALA A 326 -14.77 -4.44 -29.18
CA ALA A 326 -15.56 -5.41 -28.43
C ALA A 326 -15.27 -5.35 -26.92
N ALA A 327 -14.00 -5.23 -26.52
CA ALA A 327 -13.63 -5.07 -25.12
C ALA A 327 -14.18 -3.76 -24.52
N SER A 328 -14.12 -2.65 -25.26
CA SER A 328 -14.66 -1.36 -24.81
C SER A 328 -16.17 -1.40 -24.61
N GLU A 329 -16.90 -2.04 -25.53
CA GLU A 329 -18.36 -2.18 -25.42
C GLU A 329 -18.76 -2.97 -24.16
N LEU A 330 -18.07 -4.07 -23.86
CA LEU A 330 -18.34 -4.84 -22.64
C LEU A 330 -17.92 -4.12 -21.37
N GLU A 331 -16.78 -3.41 -21.39
CA GLU A 331 -16.34 -2.59 -20.27
C GLU A 331 -17.39 -1.50 -19.95
N GLU A 332 -17.91 -0.81 -20.96
CA GLU A 332 -19.00 0.19 -20.83
C GLU A 332 -20.32 -0.44 -20.37
N GLY A 333 -20.58 -1.68 -20.77
CA GLY A 333 -21.72 -2.48 -20.31
C GLY A 333 -21.59 -3.03 -18.89
N GLY A 334 -20.45 -2.85 -18.22
CA GLY A 334 -20.18 -3.33 -16.86
C GLY A 334 -19.66 -4.77 -16.78
N ASP A 335 -19.38 -5.43 -17.90
CA ASP A 335 -18.79 -6.76 -17.94
C ASP A 335 -17.27 -6.70 -18.14
N LEU A 336 -16.59 -6.27 -17.07
CA LEU A 336 -15.14 -6.16 -17.04
C LEU A 336 -14.44 -7.52 -17.24
N GLY A 337 -15.02 -8.61 -16.74
CA GLY A 337 -14.43 -9.94 -16.85
C GLY A 337 -14.30 -10.36 -18.31
N THR A 338 -15.37 -10.23 -19.08
CA THR A 338 -15.37 -10.55 -20.50
C THR A 338 -14.54 -9.57 -21.32
N ALA A 339 -14.53 -8.27 -20.97
CA ALA A 339 -13.65 -7.29 -21.61
C ALA A 339 -12.15 -7.66 -21.49
N ILE A 340 -11.71 -8.09 -20.30
CA ILE A 340 -10.34 -8.57 -20.07
C ILE A 340 -10.08 -9.87 -20.85
N ALA A 341 -11.04 -10.80 -20.90
CA ALA A 341 -10.91 -12.03 -21.67
C ALA A 341 -10.70 -11.76 -23.17
N ILE A 342 -11.42 -10.79 -23.75
CA ILE A 342 -11.23 -10.34 -25.14
C ILE A 342 -9.83 -9.76 -25.35
N ALA A 343 -9.36 -8.93 -24.41
CA ALA A 343 -8.02 -8.34 -24.50
C ALA A 343 -6.91 -9.41 -24.41
N ARG A 344 -7.05 -10.41 -23.53
CA ARG A 344 -6.14 -11.56 -23.47
C ARG A 344 -6.16 -12.34 -24.78
N ARG A 345 -7.35 -12.60 -25.33
CA ARG A 345 -7.48 -13.30 -26.61
C ARG A 345 -6.79 -12.55 -27.75
N ALA A 346 -6.80 -11.21 -27.75
CA ALA A 346 -6.05 -10.41 -28.71
C ALA A 346 -4.54 -10.68 -28.63
N THR A 347 -3.97 -10.84 -27.42
CA THR A 347 -2.55 -11.20 -27.24
C THR A 347 -2.21 -12.61 -27.71
N GLU A 348 -3.17 -13.53 -27.74
CA GLU A 348 -2.97 -14.88 -28.28
C GLU A 348 -3.00 -14.88 -29.82
N VAL A 349 -3.95 -14.15 -30.40
CA VAL A 349 -4.14 -14.06 -31.86
C VAL A 349 -3.05 -13.20 -32.52
N LEU A 350 -2.65 -12.12 -31.85
CA LEU A 350 -1.69 -11.12 -32.33
C LEU A 350 -0.43 -11.11 -31.46
N ALA A 351 0.09 -12.29 -31.13
CA ALA A 351 1.16 -12.46 -30.14
C ALA A 351 2.46 -11.68 -30.44
N LEU A 352 2.74 -11.42 -31.71
CA LEU A 352 3.92 -10.67 -32.15
C LEU A 352 3.66 -9.16 -32.33
N GLU A 353 2.46 -8.67 -32.04
CA GLU A 353 2.11 -7.26 -32.12
C GLU A 353 2.21 -6.58 -30.74
N PRO A 354 3.19 -5.70 -30.48
CA PRO A 354 3.33 -5.00 -29.19
C PRO A 354 2.04 -4.26 -28.76
N ALA A 355 1.30 -3.71 -29.73
CA ALA A 355 0.08 -2.96 -29.49
C ALA A 355 -1.08 -3.81 -28.89
N ALA A 356 -1.07 -5.13 -29.08
CA ALA A 356 -2.03 -6.03 -28.45
C ALA A 356 -1.75 -6.14 -26.94
N TRP A 357 -0.49 -6.30 -26.57
CA TRP A 357 -0.03 -6.36 -25.19
C TRP A 357 -0.21 -5.04 -24.44
N VAL A 358 0.09 -3.91 -25.08
CA VAL A 358 -0.24 -2.58 -24.54
C VAL A 358 -1.76 -2.45 -24.33
N GLY A 359 -2.57 -2.95 -25.27
CA GLY A 359 -4.03 -2.94 -25.15
C GLY A 359 -4.55 -3.75 -23.96
N LEU A 360 -3.95 -4.91 -23.67
CA LEU A 360 -4.26 -5.71 -22.48
C LEU A 360 -3.92 -4.94 -21.20
N ALA A 361 -2.74 -4.34 -21.13
CA ALA A 361 -2.34 -3.53 -19.98
C ALA A 361 -3.29 -2.36 -19.74
N ASP A 362 -3.72 -1.68 -20.80
CA ASP A 362 -4.66 -0.57 -20.71
C ASP A 362 -6.01 -0.99 -20.12
N VAL A 363 -6.58 -2.12 -20.57
CA VAL A 363 -7.84 -2.65 -20.03
C VAL A 363 -7.67 -3.03 -18.56
N LEU A 364 -6.58 -3.67 -18.18
CA LEU A 364 -6.30 -4.03 -16.79
C LEU A 364 -6.16 -2.80 -15.89
N VAL A 365 -5.43 -1.77 -16.32
CA VAL A 365 -5.25 -0.52 -15.56
C VAL A 365 -6.54 0.28 -15.43
N ARG A 366 -7.43 0.24 -16.44
CA ARG A 366 -8.76 0.86 -16.32
C ARG A 366 -9.67 0.04 -15.41
N GLY A 367 -9.70 -1.27 -15.60
CA GLY A 367 -10.45 -2.21 -14.76
C GLY A 367 -10.08 -2.13 -13.28
N SER A 368 -8.80 -1.92 -12.97
CA SER A 368 -8.34 -1.77 -11.59
C SER A 368 -8.96 -0.57 -10.86
N ARG A 369 -9.55 0.40 -11.58
CA ARG A 369 -10.25 1.56 -10.97
C ARG A 369 -11.59 1.18 -10.36
N GLN A 370 -12.17 0.06 -10.79
CA GLN A 370 -13.43 -0.48 -10.25
C GLN A 370 -13.20 -1.25 -8.95
N VAL A 371 -11.95 -1.64 -8.67
CA VAL A 371 -11.55 -2.29 -7.43
C VAL A 371 -11.25 -1.23 -6.38
N ALA A 372 -11.73 -1.40 -5.15
CA ALA A 372 -11.45 -0.46 -4.07
C ALA A 372 -10.11 -0.78 -3.37
N SER A 373 -9.84 -2.05 -3.06
CA SER A 373 -8.65 -2.49 -2.33
C SER A 373 -7.36 -2.32 -3.12
N VAL A 374 -6.36 -1.69 -2.49
CA VAL A 374 -5.01 -1.54 -3.04
C VAL A 374 -4.34 -2.89 -3.22
N LEU A 375 -4.56 -3.82 -2.29
CA LEU A 375 -4.01 -5.17 -2.39
C LEU A 375 -4.64 -5.96 -3.52
N GLU A 376 -5.95 -5.82 -3.78
CA GLU A 376 -6.59 -6.51 -4.91
C GLU A 376 -6.22 -5.89 -6.27
N LYS A 377 -6.03 -4.57 -6.33
CA LYS A 377 -5.48 -3.89 -7.52
C LYS A 377 -4.12 -4.40 -7.94
N GLY A 378 -3.31 -4.88 -6.98
CA GLY A 378 -2.00 -5.42 -7.29
C GLY A 378 -2.06 -6.57 -8.30
N ASP A 379 -3.12 -7.38 -8.29
CA ASP A 379 -3.28 -8.49 -9.24
C ASP A 379 -3.38 -7.95 -10.69
N PHE A 380 -4.11 -6.85 -10.90
CA PHE A 380 -4.22 -6.15 -12.19
C PHE A 380 -2.89 -5.52 -12.61
N PHE A 381 -2.20 -4.85 -11.69
CA PHE A 381 -0.96 -4.14 -12.01
C PHE A 381 0.19 -5.09 -12.36
N ILE A 382 0.28 -6.24 -11.69
CA ILE A 382 1.26 -7.28 -12.02
C ILE A 382 1.07 -7.75 -13.46
N GLU A 383 -0.16 -8.11 -13.83
CA GLU A 383 -0.45 -8.60 -15.18
C GLU A 383 -0.27 -7.50 -16.24
N ALA A 384 -0.67 -6.25 -15.93
CA ALA A 384 -0.45 -5.11 -16.83
C ALA A 384 1.05 -4.84 -17.06
N GLN A 385 1.88 -4.88 -16.02
CA GLN A 385 3.33 -4.73 -16.16
C GLN A 385 3.95 -5.87 -16.96
N GLN A 386 3.52 -7.12 -16.73
CA GLN A 386 3.99 -8.26 -17.51
C GLN A 386 3.68 -8.08 -19.00
N ALA A 387 2.47 -7.62 -19.33
CA ALA A 387 2.08 -7.33 -20.70
C ALA A 387 2.94 -6.21 -21.30
N LEU A 388 3.19 -5.12 -20.58
CA LEU A 388 4.01 -4.01 -21.08
C LEU A 388 5.50 -4.38 -21.22
N HIS A 389 6.06 -5.16 -20.31
CA HIS A 389 7.42 -5.71 -20.46
C HIS A 389 7.51 -6.64 -21.66
N HIS A 390 6.49 -7.47 -21.89
CA HIS A 390 6.43 -8.30 -23.09
C HIS A 390 6.39 -7.44 -24.35
N ALA A 391 5.59 -6.36 -24.38
CA ALA A 391 5.55 -5.41 -25.49
C ALA A 391 6.94 -4.80 -25.78
N LEU A 392 7.66 -4.37 -24.74
CA LEU A 392 9.02 -3.85 -24.87
C LEU A 392 10.04 -4.92 -25.30
N SER A 393 9.82 -6.20 -24.95
CA SER A 393 10.67 -7.29 -25.45
C SER A 393 10.53 -7.49 -26.97
N LEU A 394 9.33 -7.24 -27.52
CA LEU A 394 9.04 -7.32 -28.95
C LEU A 394 9.48 -6.05 -29.70
N ALA A 395 9.30 -4.88 -29.08
CA ALA A 395 9.66 -3.58 -29.63
C ALA A 395 10.26 -2.68 -28.51
N PRO A 396 11.59 -2.69 -28.33
CA PRO A 396 12.27 -1.91 -27.28
C PRO A 396 12.09 -0.40 -27.36
N GLU A 397 11.57 0.12 -28.48
CA GLU A 397 11.32 1.54 -28.73
C GLU A 397 9.81 1.88 -28.71
N ASP A 398 8.96 0.95 -28.25
CA ASP A 398 7.51 1.20 -28.22
C ASP A 398 7.16 2.32 -27.25
N VAL A 399 6.77 3.45 -27.83
CA VAL A 399 6.44 4.67 -27.10
C VAL A 399 5.27 4.47 -26.15
N ASN A 400 4.22 3.72 -26.55
CA ASN A 400 3.05 3.56 -25.70
C ASN A 400 3.40 2.73 -24.46
N ALA A 401 4.19 1.66 -24.65
CA ALA A 401 4.66 0.84 -23.55
C ALA A 401 5.54 1.65 -22.58
N HIS A 402 6.48 2.46 -23.10
CA HIS A 402 7.31 3.35 -22.29
C HIS A 402 6.50 4.40 -21.51
N VAL A 403 5.53 5.06 -22.17
CA VAL A 403 4.66 6.04 -21.50
C VAL A 403 3.81 5.38 -20.42
N ALA A 404 3.24 4.20 -20.68
CA ALA A 404 2.42 3.47 -19.73
C ALA A 404 3.23 3.00 -18.50
N LEU A 405 4.40 2.38 -18.69
CA LEU A 405 5.29 1.99 -17.59
C LEU A 405 5.73 3.20 -16.77
N GLY A 406 6.20 4.23 -17.47
CA GLY A 406 6.72 5.45 -16.86
C GLY A 406 5.66 6.16 -16.03
N GLN A 407 4.46 6.33 -16.57
CA GLN A 407 3.32 6.88 -15.83
C GLN A 407 3.01 6.06 -14.58
N PHE A 408 2.94 4.73 -14.70
CA PHE A 408 2.65 3.86 -13.58
C PHE A 408 3.69 4.05 -12.46
N MET A 409 4.98 3.96 -12.78
CA MET A 409 6.08 4.11 -11.82
C MET A 409 6.11 5.51 -11.19
N ILE A 410 5.89 6.57 -11.97
CA ILE A 410 5.82 7.94 -11.44
C ILE A 410 4.66 8.12 -10.46
N MET A 411 3.48 7.58 -10.79
CA MET A 411 2.31 7.72 -9.91
C MET A 411 2.48 6.93 -8.62
N ARG A 412 3.22 5.82 -8.69
CA ARG A 412 3.66 5.03 -7.53
C ARG A 412 4.60 5.85 -6.64
N ALA A 413 5.66 6.42 -7.22
CA ALA A 413 6.58 7.34 -6.56
C ALA A 413 5.86 8.51 -5.89
N TYR A 414 4.94 9.15 -6.62
CA TYR A 414 4.19 10.29 -6.09
C TYR A 414 3.27 9.93 -4.90
N ARG A 415 2.61 8.77 -4.93
CA ARG A 415 1.65 8.35 -3.90
C ARG A 415 2.31 7.66 -2.71
N ASN A 416 3.26 6.79 -3.00
CA ASN A 416 3.87 5.88 -2.04
C ASN A 416 5.23 6.40 -1.57
N GLY A 417 5.78 7.45 -2.20
CA GLY A 417 7.12 7.94 -1.91
C GLY A 417 8.23 7.04 -2.44
N ASP A 418 7.96 6.23 -3.47
CA ASP A 418 8.99 5.46 -4.18
C ASP A 418 9.96 6.39 -4.97
N ASP A 419 11.10 5.85 -5.43
CA ASP A 419 12.04 6.58 -6.29
C ASP A 419 11.46 6.73 -7.71
N PRO A 420 11.29 7.97 -8.22
CA PRO A 420 10.77 8.16 -9.57
C PRO A 420 11.78 7.83 -10.69
N ALA A 421 13.06 7.55 -10.40
CA ALA A 421 14.13 7.51 -11.40
C ALA A 421 13.89 6.53 -12.56
N GLU A 422 13.46 5.30 -12.26
CA GLU A 422 13.18 4.30 -13.30
C GLU A 422 12.00 4.73 -14.19
N GLY A 423 10.93 5.23 -13.58
CA GLY A 423 9.79 5.78 -14.30
C GLY A 423 10.18 6.94 -15.21
N MET A 424 11.02 7.86 -14.70
CA MET A 424 11.56 8.96 -15.49
C MET A 424 12.40 8.48 -16.67
N ALA A 425 13.18 7.41 -16.51
CA ALA A 425 13.98 6.84 -17.60
C ALA A 425 13.11 6.29 -18.73
N HIS A 426 12.02 5.57 -18.41
CA HIS A 426 11.06 5.12 -19.44
C HIS A 426 10.42 6.30 -20.18
N LEU A 427 10.00 7.35 -19.46
CA LEU A 427 9.39 8.52 -20.07
C LEU A 427 10.40 9.31 -20.92
N GLN A 428 11.64 9.42 -20.46
CA GLN A 428 12.71 10.07 -21.22
C GLN A 428 12.98 9.31 -22.53
N ARG A 429 12.95 7.98 -22.49
CA ARG A 429 13.06 7.17 -23.72
C ARG A 429 11.92 7.45 -24.68
N ALA A 430 10.67 7.54 -24.19
CA ALA A 430 9.53 7.93 -25.03
C ALA A 430 9.72 9.33 -25.66
N VAL A 431 10.22 10.30 -24.91
CA VAL A 431 10.52 11.65 -25.42
C VAL A 431 11.58 11.62 -26.53
N GLU A 432 12.64 10.83 -26.36
CA GLU A 432 13.71 10.66 -27.35
C GLU A 432 13.19 10.07 -28.67
N VAL A 433 12.34 9.04 -28.59
CA VAL A 433 11.78 8.38 -29.77
C VAL A 433 10.77 9.29 -30.48
N LEU A 434 9.96 10.04 -29.72
CA LEU A 434 8.91 10.92 -30.24
C LEU A 434 9.43 12.23 -30.87
N ALA A 435 10.74 12.48 -30.87
CA ALA A 435 11.44 13.70 -31.26
C ALA A 435 10.66 14.73 -32.13
N THR A 436 10.85 16.01 -31.84
CA THR A 436 10.06 17.11 -32.40
C THR A 436 10.31 17.33 -33.91
N PRO A 437 9.26 17.64 -34.72
CA PRO A 437 7.88 17.83 -34.33
C PRO A 437 7.06 16.53 -34.36
N ALA A 438 6.60 16.08 -33.19
CA ALA A 438 5.56 15.06 -33.08
C ALA A 438 4.27 15.56 -33.76
N GLN A 439 3.64 14.72 -34.58
CA GLN A 439 2.44 15.07 -35.33
C GLN A 439 1.24 14.23 -34.92
N GLY A 440 0.04 14.82 -35.01
CA GLY A 440 -1.21 14.11 -34.75
C GLY A 440 -1.27 13.49 -33.34
N PRO A 441 -1.68 12.22 -33.19
CA PRO A 441 -1.85 11.55 -31.90
C PRO A 441 -0.58 11.49 -31.03
N GLN A 442 0.61 11.54 -31.64
CA GLN A 442 1.89 11.48 -30.93
C GLN A 442 2.14 12.69 -30.03
N ARG A 443 1.50 13.84 -30.31
CA ARG A 443 1.59 15.03 -29.44
C ARG A 443 1.01 14.78 -28.05
N ALA A 444 -0.05 13.98 -27.95
CA ALA A 444 -0.66 13.65 -26.66
C ALA A 444 0.30 12.81 -25.80
N LEU A 445 0.92 11.79 -26.40
CA LEU A 445 1.92 10.95 -25.73
C LEU A 445 3.15 11.75 -25.29
N LEU A 446 3.65 12.66 -26.13
CA LEU A 446 4.79 13.51 -25.78
C LEU A 446 4.45 14.48 -24.64
N ALA A 447 3.26 15.10 -24.67
CA ALA A 447 2.80 15.96 -23.57
C ALA A 447 2.63 15.18 -22.26
N GLN A 448 2.07 13.97 -22.34
CA GLN A 448 1.93 13.06 -21.21
C GLN A 448 3.29 12.66 -20.62
N ALA A 449 4.28 12.35 -21.46
CA ALA A 449 5.62 12.01 -21.01
C ALA A 449 6.27 13.18 -20.26
N HIS A 450 6.23 14.40 -20.82
CA HIS A 450 6.73 15.59 -20.13
C HIS A 450 6.02 15.84 -18.80
N PHE A 451 4.69 15.73 -18.77
CA PHE A 451 3.93 15.91 -17.54
C PHE A 451 4.36 14.93 -16.43
N TYR A 452 4.47 13.65 -16.74
CA TYR A 452 4.86 12.67 -15.73
C TYR A 452 6.35 12.77 -15.33
N ILE A 453 7.25 13.21 -16.22
CA ILE A 453 8.63 13.59 -15.82
C ILE A 453 8.58 14.74 -14.80
N GLY A 454 7.73 15.75 -15.03
CA GLY A 454 7.52 16.85 -14.10
C GLY A 454 6.99 16.39 -12.75
N MET A 455 6.03 15.45 -12.74
CA MET A 455 5.55 14.82 -11.51
C MET A 455 6.67 14.07 -10.78
N GLY A 456 7.57 13.39 -11.49
CA GLY A 456 8.77 12.76 -10.90
C GLY A 456 9.70 13.77 -10.22
N HIS A 457 9.98 14.90 -10.86
CA HIS A 457 10.75 15.99 -10.23
C HIS A 457 10.07 16.56 -8.99
N ARG A 458 8.74 16.75 -9.04
CA ARG A 458 7.94 17.20 -7.90
C ARG A 458 7.98 16.22 -6.74
N THR A 459 7.91 14.91 -7.00
CA THR A 459 8.11 13.88 -5.96
C THR A 459 9.45 14.04 -5.25
N ASN A 460 10.50 14.40 -5.98
CA ASN A 460 11.84 14.67 -5.43
C ASN A 460 11.98 16.05 -4.75
N GLY A 461 10.91 16.85 -4.69
CA GLY A 461 10.93 18.21 -4.14
C GLY A 461 11.57 19.25 -5.05
N ASP A 462 11.82 18.95 -6.32
CA ASP A 462 12.38 19.88 -7.31
C ASP A 462 11.27 20.56 -8.12
N GLU A 463 10.61 21.53 -7.49
CA GLU A 463 9.50 22.27 -8.10
C GLU A 463 9.92 23.08 -9.34
N SER A 464 11.17 23.51 -9.41
CA SER A 464 11.68 24.28 -10.56
C SER A 464 11.74 23.42 -11.81
N ARG A 465 12.30 22.21 -11.71
CA ARG A 465 12.29 21.26 -12.83
C ARG A 465 10.90 20.73 -13.14
N ALA A 466 10.07 20.50 -12.11
CA ALA A 466 8.69 20.10 -12.31
C ALA A 466 7.93 21.13 -13.18
N HIS A 467 8.01 22.41 -12.84
CA HIS A 467 7.40 23.49 -13.61
C HIS A 467 7.88 23.54 -15.05
N ALA A 468 9.19 23.44 -15.29
CA ALA A 468 9.74 23.43 -16.65
C ALA A 468 9.19 22.27 -17.50
N CYS A 469 9.00 21.09 -16.91
CA CYS A 469 8.40 19.95 -17.57
C CYS A 469 6.91 20.16 -17.87
N PHE A 470 6.15 20.78 -16.95
CA PHE A 470 4.75 21.13 -17.20
C PHE A 470 4.62 22.16 -18.33
N GLU A 471 5.50 23.16 -18.39
CA GLU A 471 5.56 24.10 -19.50
C GLU A 471 5.89 23.40 -20.83
N ALA A 472 6.82 22.44 -20.82
CA ALA A 472 7.13 21.64 -22.01
C ALA A 472 5.90 20.84 -22.48
N ALA A 473 5.15 20.22 -21.56
CA ALA A 473 3.91 19.51 -21.89
C ALA A 473 2.87 20.43 -22.55
N LEU A 474 2.69 21.65 -22.02
CA LEU A 474 1.77 22.66 -22.58
C LEU A 474 2.28 23.24 -23.91
N GLY A 475 3.58 23.37 -24.09
CA GLY A 475 4.19 23.75 -25.36
C GLY A 475 3.89 22.73 -26.46
N VAL A 476 3.91 21.44 -26.11
CA VAL A 476 3.57 20.34 -27.02
C VAL A 476 2.06 20.28 -27.28
N LEU A 477 1.23 20.43 -26.25
CA LEU A 477 -0.23 20.40 -26.36
C LEU A 477 -0.86 21.44 -25.40
N PRO A 478 -1.21 22.65 -25.87
CA PRO A 478 -1.70 23.73 -25.01
C PRO A 478 -2.96 23.41 -24.22
N GLY A 479 -3.79 22.48 -24.71
CA GLY A 479 -5.00 21.99 -24.04
C GLY A 479 -4.79 20.79 -23.11
N PHE A 480 -3.55 20.45 -22.75
CA PHE A 480 -3.28 19.32 -21.88
C PHE A 480 -3.59 19.65 -20.41
N GLU A 481 -4.85 19.42 -20.02
CA GLU A 481 -5.39 19.79 -18.70
C GLU A 481 -4.57 19.32 -17.49
N PRO A 482 -4.01 18.09 -17.43
CA PRO A 482 -3.21 17.66 -16.28
C PRO A 482 -2.04 18.61 -15.97
N ALA A 483 -1.32 19.07 -17.00
CA ALA A 483 -0.22 20.01 -16.82
C ALA A 483 -0.71 21.41 -16.40
N ARG A 484 -1.86 21.86 -16.92
CA ARG A 484 -2.46 23.16 -16.51
C ARG A 484 -2.82 23.18 -15.04
N LEU A 485 -3.46 22.11 -14.56
CA LEU A 485 -3.85 21.98 -13.15
C LEU A 485 -2.61 21.89 -12.25
N ALA A 486 -1.58 21.15 -12.67
CA ALA A 486 -0.37 20.98 -11.88
C ALA A 486 0.47 22.25 -11.72
N GLN A 487 0.35 23.24 -12.61
CA GLN A 487 1.01 24.55 -12.47
C GLN A 487 0.29 25.51 -11.50
N GLN A 488 -0.97 25.23 -11.16
CA GLN A 488 -1.77 26.09 -10.28
C GLN A 488 -1.68 25.69 -8.81
N ALA A 489 -1.18 24.48 -8.55
CA ALA A 489 -0.90 23.91 -7.25
C ALA A 489 0.57 24.10 -6.90
#